data_AF-A0AAV5YU48-F1
#
_entry.id   AF-A0AAV5YU48-F1
#
_cell.length_a   1.000
_cell.length_b   1.000
_cell.length_c   1.000
_cell.angle_alpha   90.00
_cell.angle_beta   90.00
_cell.angle_gamma   90.00
#
_symmetry.space_group_name_H-M   'P 1'
#
loop_
_entity.id
_entity.type
_entity.pdbx_description
1 polymer ?
#
loop_
_entity_poly.entity_id
_entity_poly.type
_entity_poly.pdbx_seq_one_letter_code
_entity_poly.pdbx_strand_id
1 'polypeptide(L)'
;EVAEVTIRTLRRAVPAAVPGIVFLSGGQTDADATAHLNAMNALPGPQPWPLSFSYGRALQAAAQQAWKGDSGCIAAGQTAFHDRARLNGLARSGRYRPEMEQRVA
;
A
#
# COMPACT_ATOMS: atom_id res chain seq x y z
N GLU A 1 8.08 0.45 14.45
CA GLU A 1 6.94 0.48 15.39
C GLU A 1 5.61 0.04 14.76
N VAL A 2 5.00 0.80 13.82
CA VAL A 2 3.66 0.51 13.26
C VAL A 2 3.49 -0.94 12.80
N ALA A 3 4.43 -1.44 11.99
CA ALA A 3 4.36 -2.80 11.45
C ALA A 3 4.34 -3.88 12.55
N GLU A 4 5.27 -3.79 13.51
CA GLU A 4 5.40 -4.75 14.61
C GLU A 4 4.16 -4.77 15.50
N VAL A 5 3.66 -3.58 15.87
CA VAL A 5 2.46 -3.44 16.70
C VAL A 5 1.25 -4.00 15.97
N THR A 6 1.11 -3.72 14.67
CA THR A 6 0.00 -4.24 13.85
C THR A 6 0.01 -5.75 13.79
N ILE A 7 1.15 -6.36 13.43
CA ILE A 7 1.29 -7.82 13.35
C ILE A 7 1.07 -8.49 14.71
N ARG A 8 1.61 -7.92 15.78
CA ARG A 8 1.39 -8.43 17.15
C ARG A 8 -0.10 -8.46 17.50
N THR A 9 -0.83 -7.40 17.16
CA THR A 9 -2.27 -7.32 17.41
C THR A 9 -3.03 -8.37 16.58
N LEU A 10 -2.72 -8.50 15.29
CA LEU A 10 -3.35 -9.50 14.42
C LEU A 10 -3.09 -10.94 14.92
N ARG A 11 -1.86 -11.26 15.34
CA ARG A 11 -1.50 -12.55 15.93
C ARG A 11 -2.30 -12.91 17.18
N ARG A 12 -2.80 -11.92 17.92
CA ARG A 12 -3.59 -12.12 19.14
C ARG A 12 -5.10 -12.27 18.85
N ALA A 13 -5.57 -11.82 17.70
CA ALA A 13 -7.01 -11.64 17.46
C ALA A 13 -7.53 -12.35 16.21
N VAL A 14 -6.69 -12.57 15.20
CA VAL A 14 -7.09 -13.17 13.93
C VAL A 14 -6.69 -14.65 13.93
N PRO A 15 -7.60 -15.59 13.61
CA PRO A 15 -7.24 -16.99 13.45
C PRO A 15 -6.35 -17.24 12.22
N ALA A 16 -5.39 -18.16 12.33
CA ALA A 16 -4.49 -18.53 11.22
C ALA A 16 -5.23 -19.03 9.96
N ALA A 17 -6.46 -19.53 10.10
CA ALA A 17 -7.27 -20.01 8.99
C ALA A 17 -7.86 -18.91 8.09
N VAL A 18 -7.81 -17.64 8.51
CA VAL A 18 -8.23 -16.51 7.66
C VAL A 18 -7.37 -16.48 6.38
N PRO A 19 -7.93 -16.32 5.17
CA PRO A 19 -7.15 -16.47 3.94
C PRO A 19 -6.26 -15.28 3.60
N GLY A 20 -6.44 -14.13 4.25
CA GLY A 20 -5.65 -12.92 4.00
C GLY A 20 -6.21 -11.70 4.70
N ILE A 21 -5.39 -10.66 4.80
CA ILE A 21 -5.75 -9.38 5.42
C ILE A 21 -5.42 -8.27 4.42
N VAL A 22 -6.42 -7.44 4.13
CA VAL A 22 -6.28 -6.26 3.29
C VAL A 22 -6.45 -5.00 4.14
N PHE A 23 -5.42 -4.16 4.20
CA PHE A 23 -5.44 -2.97 5.03
C PHE A 23 -6.14 -1.81 4.32
N LEU A 24 -6.91 -1.04 5.09
CA LEU A 24 -7.33 0.30 4.69
C LEU A 24 -6.18 1.31 4.89
N SER A 25 -6.16 2.38 4.10
CA SER A 25 -5.12 3.43 4.24
C SER A 25 -5.44 4.44 5.35
N GLY A 26 -6.71 4.62 5.71
CA GLY A 26 -7.11 5.24 6.98
C GLY A 26 -6.71 6.71 7.19
N GLY A 27 -6.35 7.44 6.15
CA GLY A 27 -5.90 8.84 6.26
C GLY A 27 -4.39 9.03 6.26
N GLN A 28 -3.63 7.95 6.15
CA GLN A 28 -2.21 8.01 5.84
C GLN A 28 -1.97 8.64 4.46
N THR A 29 -0.78 9.20 4.30
CA THR A 29 -0.28 9.59 2.97
C THR A 29 -0.08 8.35 2.10
N ASP A 30 -0.01 8.55 0.78
CA ASP A 30 0.24 7.48 -0.19
C ASP A 30 1.54 6.72 0.13
N ALA A 31 2.61 7.46 0.46
CA ALA A 31 3.92 6.91 0.79
C ALA A 31 3.92 6.16 2.12
N ASP A 32 3.28 6.70 3.16
CA ASP A 32 3.22 6.04 4.47
C ASP A 32 2.42 4.74 4.43
N ALA A 33 1.27 4.73 3.73
CA ALA A 33 0.47 3.52 3.57
C ALA A 33 1.29 2.40 2.88
N THR A 34 2.01 2.77 1.80
CA THR A 34 2.92 1.87 1.07
C THR A 34 4.06 1.37 1.97
N ALA A 35 4.72 2.28 2.70
CA ALA A 35 5.85 1.96 3.56
C ALA A 35 5.45 1.04 4.73
N HIS A 36 4.31 1.28 5.37
CA HIS A 36 3.82 0.44 6.46
C HIS A 36 3.44 -0.96 5.99
N LEU A 37 2.76 -1.08 4.84
CA LEU A 37 2.48 -2.39 4.24
C LEU A 37 3.77 -3.16 3.93
N ASN A 38 4.76 -2.47 3.37
CA ASN A 38 6.06 -3.06 3.07
C ASN A 38 6.76 -3.55 4.34
N ALA A 39 6.83 -2.70 5.36
CA ALA A 39 7.46 -3.03 6.63
C ALA A 39 6.80 -4.26 7.26
N MET A 40 5.47 -4.38 7.23
CA MET A 40 4.77 -5.58 7.72
C MET A 40 5.15 -6.85 6.96
N ASN A 41 5.23 -6.78 5.63
CA ASN A 41 5.60 -7.92 4.79
C ASN A 41 7.10 -8.26 4.85
N ALA A 42 7.95 -7.32 5.27
CA ALA A 42 9.39 -7.52 5.43
C ALA A 42 9.79 -7.99 6.84
N LEU A 43 8.85 -8.08 7.79
CA LEU A 43 9.14 -8.58 9.13
C LEU A 43 9.59 -10.04 9.10
N PRO A 44 10.56 -10.43 9.95
CA PRO A 44 11.04 -11.79 10.00
C PRO A 44 10.00 -12.76 10.58
N GLY A 45 10.11 -14.02 10.16
CA GLY A 45 9.27 -15.12 10.63
C GLY A 45 7.96 -15.29 9.86
N PRO A 46 7.27 -16.43 10.04
CA PRO A 46 6.07 -16.73 9.29
C PRO A 46 4.93 -15.77 9.65
N GLN A 47 4.30 -15.21 8.63
CA GLN A 47 2.98 -14.62 8.76
C GLN A 47 1.96 -15.64 8.26
N PRO A 48 1.00 -16.06 9.09
CA PRO A 48 0.00 -17.06 8.66
C PRO A 48 -0.93 -16.53 7.58
N TRP A 49 -0.97 -15.21 7.38
CA TRP A 49 -1.82 -14.55 6.39
C TRP A 49 -0.99 -13.83 5.33
N PRO A 50 -1.39 -13.92 4.06
CA PRO A 50 -1.03 -12.92 3.07
C PRO A 50 -1.53 -11.53 3.52
N LEU A 51 -0.64 -10.54 3.46
CA LEU A 51 -0.94 -9.15 3.81
C LEU A 51 -0.93 -8.28 2.55
N SER A 52 -2.02 -7.57 2.30
CA SER A 52 -2.17 -6.74 1.11
C SER A 52 -2.94 -5.44 1.41
N PHE A 53 -3.33 -4.71 0.39
CA PHE A 53 -3.99 -3.42 0.49
C PHE A 53 -5.42 -3.44 -0.06
N SER A 54 -6.29 -2.67 0.57
CA SER A 54 -7.61 -2.25 0.07
C SER A 54 -7.69 -0.74 0.25
N TYR A 55 -7.02 -0.01 -0.65
CA TYR A 55 -6.80 1.43 -0.52
C TYR A 55 -7.74 2.23 -1.42
N GLY A 56 -8.35 3.26 -0.84
CA GLY A 56 -9.03 4.34 -1.57
C GLY A 56 -8.06 5.48 -1.85
N ARG A 57 -7.99 6.47 -0.95
CA ARG A 57 -7.16 7.68 -1.11
C ARG A 57 -5.70 7.37 -1.46
N ALA A 58 -5.03 6.50 -0.71
CA ALA A 58 -3.63 6.10 -0.97
C ALA A 58 -3.35 5.39 -2.31
N LEU A 59 -4.38 5.14 -3.11
CA LEU A 59 -4.26 4.61 -4.47
C LEU A 59 -4.75 5.61 -5.53
N GLN A 60 -5.69 6.49 -5.19
CA GLN A 60 -6.39 7.35 -6.16
C GLN A 60 -6.03 8.84 -6.04
N ALA A 61 -5.46 9.31 -4.93
CA ALA A 61 -5.24 10.74 -4.69
C ALA A 61 -4.32 11.36 -5.76
N ALA A 62 -3.15 10.76 -6.01
CA ALA A 62 -2.24 11.20 -7.07
C ALA A 62 -2.88 11.16 -8.46
N ALA A 63 -3.67 10.11 -8.75
CA ALA A 63 -4.36 9.97 -10.03
C ALA A 63 -5.41 11.07 -10.24
N GLN A 64 -6.20 11.39 -9.21
CA GLN A 64 -7.19 12.46 -9.27
C GLN A 64 -6.53 13.84 -9.44
N GLN A 65 -5.40 14.07 -8.77
CA GLN A 65 -4.64 15.32 -8.88
C GLN A 65 -4.00 15.49 -10.27
N ALA A 66 -3.52 14.41 -10.89
CA ALA A 66 -2.98 14.44 -12.24
C ALA A 66 -4.09 14.59 -13.30
N TRP A 67 -5.23 13.92 -13.11
CA TRP A 67 -6.35 13.93 -14.04
C TRP A 67 -7.13 15.26 -14.02
N LYS A 68 -7.36 15.86 -12.85
CA LYS A 68 -8.08 17.13 -12.66
C LYS A 68 -9.51 17.19 -13.25
N GLY A 69 -10.09 16.05 -13.63
CA GLY A 69 -11.39 16.01 -14.32
C GLY A 69 -11.30 16.35 -15.81
N ASP A 70 -10.10 16.53 -16.37
CA ASP A 70 -9.90 16.91 -17.77
C ASP A 70 -9.70 15.66 -18.66
N SER A 71 -10.45 15.56 -19.75
CA SER A 71 -10.31 14.47 -20.73
C SER A 71 -8.93 14.48 -21.41
N GLY A 72 -8.29 15.63 -21.54
CA GLY A 72 -6.91 15.76 -22.02
C GLY A 72 -5.86 15.19 -21.05
N CYS A 73 -6.20 15.01 -19.76
CA CYS A 73 -5.29 14.53 -18.72
C CYS A 73 -5.53 13.08 -18.30
N ILE A 74 -6.37 12.32 -19.02
CA ILE A 74 -6.67 10.91 -18.70
C ILE A 74 -5.38 10.08 -18.60
N ALA A 75 -4.47 10.22 -19.58
CA ALA A 75 -3.22 9.48 -19.60
C ALA A 75 -2.35 9.76 -18.36
N ALA A 76 -2.25 11.03 -17.94
CA ALA A 76 -1.51 11.42 -16.74
C ALA A 76 -2.13 10.80 -15.47
N GLY A 77 -3.46 10.81 -15.36
CA GLY A 77 -4.18 10.14 -14.26
C GLY A 77 -3.93 8.62 -14.23
N GLN A 78 -3.97 7.97 -15.38
CA GLN A 78 -3.70 6.52 -15.50
C GLN A 78 -2.26 6.17 -15.12
N THR A 79 -1.27 6.95 -15.57
CA THR A 79 0.13 6.77 -15.19
C THR A 79 0.32 6.88 -13.68
N ALA A 80 -0.21 7.95 -13.06
CA ALA A 80 -0.13 8.14 -11.62
C ALA A 80 -0.82 7.00 -10.82
N PHE A 81 -1.99 6.54 -11.28
CA PHE A 81 -2.68 5.40 -10.68
C PHE A 81 -1.85 4.11 -10.79
N HIS A 82 -1.32 3.83 -11.98
CA HIS A 82 -0.50 2.64 -12.23
C HIS A 82 0.75 2.64 -11.35
N ASP A 83 1.43 3.78 -11.22
CA ASP A 83 2.62 3.90 -10.38
C ASP A 83 2.30 3.68 -8.90
N ARG A 84 1.13 4.15 -8.43
CA ARG A 84 0.66 3.83 -7.08
C ARG A 84 0.30 2.38 -6.90
N ALA A 85 -0.39 1.76 -7.85
CA ALA A 85 -0.68 0.33 -7.82
C ALA A 85 0.61 -0.51 -7.80
N ARG A 86 1.61 -0.11 -8.60
CA ARG A 86 2.92 -0.78 -8.69
C ARG A 86 3.67 -0.73 -7.36
N LEU A 87 3.78 0.44 -6.72
CA LEU A 87 4.51 0.54 -5.45
C LEU A 87 3.80 -0.22 -4.32
N ASN A 88 2.47 -0.18 -4.26
CA ASN A 88 1.69 -1.00 -3.33
C ASN A 88 1.85 -2.51 -3.59
N GLY A 89 1.96 -2.93 -4.86
CA GLY A 89 2.26 -4.31 -5.23
C GLY A 89 3.67 -4.77 -4.80
N LEU A 90 4.66 -3.87 -4.88
CA LEU A 90 6.00 -4.11 -4.35
C LEU A 90 5.99 -4.19 -2.82
N ALA A 91 5.25 -3.31 -2.15
CA ALA A 91 5.07 -3.32 -0.70
C ALA A 91 4.41 -4.61 -0.19
N ARG A 92 3.37 -5.11 -0.88
CA ARG A 92 2.78 -6.43 -0.61
C ARG A 92 3.82 -7.55 -0.65
N SER A 93 4.87 -7.39 -1.44
CA SER A 93 5.93 -8.38 -1.58
C SER A 93 7.16 -8.11 -0.70
N GLY A 94 7.12 -7.09 0.17
CA GLY A 94 8.27 -6.66 0.99
C GLY A 94 9.44 -6.09 0.19
N ARG A 95 9.20 -5.62 -1.04
CA ARG A 95 10.24 -5.15 -1.98
C ARG A 95 10.16 -3.65 -2.30
N TYR A 96 9.25 -2.92 -1.69
CA TYR A 96 9.19 -1.47 -1.83
C TYR A 96 10.38 -0.82 -1.13
N ARG A 97 10.89 0.25 -1.73
CA ARG A 97 11.91 1.11 -1.12
C ARG A 97 11.53 2.58 -1.33
N PRO A 98 11.74 3.48 -0.35
CA PRO A 98 11.34 4.88 -0.46
C PRO A 98 11.89 5.61 -1.69
N GLU A 99 13.07 5.22 -2.19
CA GLU A 99 13.69 5.87 -3.37
C GLU A 99 12.88 5.63 -4.65
N MET A 100 12.01 4.61 -4.67
CA MET A 100 11.14 4.33 -5.82
C MET A 100 10.04 5.38 -5.99
N GLU A 101 9.76 6.19 -4.96
CA GLU A 101 8.79 7.28 -5.02
C GLU A 101 9.22 8.44 -5.92
N GLN A 102 10.54 8.64 -6.08
CA GLN A 102 11.10 9.71 -6.92
C GLN A 102 10.76 9.53 -8.41
N ARG A 103 10.32 8.34 -8.82
CA ARG A 103 9.89 8.04 -10.20
C ARG A 103 8.40 8.31 -10.45
N VAL A 104 7.67 8.73 -9.42
CA VAL A 104 6.21 8.93 -9.45
C VAL A 104 5.85 10.42 -9.28
N ALA A 105 6.84 11.28 -9.03
CA ALA A 105 6.69 12.72 -8.88
C ALA A 105 6.71 13.47 -10.23
#